data_AF-A0A821XFG0-F1
#
_entry.id   AF-A0A821XFG0-F1
#
_cell.length_a   1.000
_cell.length_b   1.000
_cell.length_c   1.000
_cell.angle_alpha   90.00
_cell.angle_beta   90.00
_cell.angle_gamma   90.00
#
_symmetry.space_group_name_H-M   'P 1'
#
loop_
_entity.id
_entity.type
_entity.pdbx_description
1 polymer ?
#
loop_
_entity_poly.entity_id
_entity_poly.type
_entity_poly.pdbx_seq_one_letter_code
_entity_poly.pdbx_strand_id
1 'polypeptide(L)' 'MANCGASIRIPRQVGEDKCGYLEDRRPASNCDPYAVTDIIIRTVCLDEKDPEA' A
#
# COMPACT_ATOMS: atom_id res chain seq x y z
N MET A 1 17.45 -8.16 5.04
CA MET A 1 16.38 -8.44 6.02
C MET A 1 15.10 -7.81 5.49
N ALA A 2 14.06 -8.63 5.29
CA ALA A 2 12.72 -8.14 4.92
C ALA A 2 12.14 -7.39 6.13
N ASN A 3 11.74 -6.13 5.94
CA ASN A 3 11.34 -5.28 7.06
C ASN A 3 9.92 -5.65 7.53
N CYS A 4 9.81 -6.47 8.58
CA CYS A 4 8.54 -7.02 9.06
C CYS A 4 7.66 -6.00 9.82
N GLY A 5 8.22 -4.87 10.26
CA GLY A 5 7.53 -3.80 10.99
C GLY A 5 7.22 -2.55 10.16
N ALA A 6 7.46 -2.57 8.85
CA ALA A 6 7.13 -1.44 7.98
C ALA A 6 5.64 -1.46 7.60
N SER A 7 5.04 -0.27 7.51
CA SER A 7 3.66 -0.07 7.07
C SER A 7 3.40 -0.62 5.67
N ILE A 8 4.36 -0.43 4.76
CA ILE A 8 4.36 -0.96 3.40
C ILE A 8 5.57 -1.88 3.24
N ARG A 9 5.38 -3.05 2.63
CA ARG A 9 6.45 -4.01 2.33
C ARG A 9 6.65 -4.13 0.82
N ILE A 10 7.91 -4.09 0.39
CA ILE A 10 8.33 -4.49 -0.96
C ILE A 10 8.93 -5.89 -0.85
N PRO A 11 8.35 -6.93 -1.47
CA PRO A 11 8.93 -8.26 -1.48
C PRO A 11 10.37 -8.23 -2.03
N ARG A 12 11.26 -9.05 -1.47
CA ARG A 12 12.68 -9.05 -1.89
C ARG A 12 12.83 -9.28 -3.40
N GLN A 13 12.07 -10.23 -3.94
CA GLN A 13 12.06 -10.54 -5.37
C GLN A 13 11.70 -9.29 -6.21
N VAL A 14 10.66 -8.55 -5.81
CA VAL A 14 10.25 -7.31 -6.48
C VAL A 14 11.34 -6.24 -6.42
N GLY A 15 12.04 -6.14 -5.28
CA GLY A 15 13.18 -5.24 -5.14
C GLY A 15 14.39 -5.63 -6.01
N GLU A 16 14.63 -6.93 -6.20
CA GLU A 16 15.68 -7.45 -7.08
C GLU A 16 15.33 -7.27 -8.57
N ASP A 17 14.08 -7.57 -8.95
CA ASP A 17 13.57 -7.47 -10.33
C ASP A 17 13.25 -6.03 -10.76
N LYS A 18 13.20 -5.09 -9.80
CA LYS A 18 12.82 -3.67 -9.98
C LYS A 18 11.43 -3.46 -10.59
N CYS A 19 10.58 -4.48 -10.56
CA CYS A 19 9.19 -4.42 -11.00
C CYS A 19 8.35 -5.42 -10.19
N GLY A 20 7.04 -5.16 -10.10
CA GLY A 20 6.12 -6.01 -9.35
C GLY A 20 5.13 -5.19 -8.53
N TYR A 21 4.94 -5.57 -7.27
CA TYR A 21 3.90 -5.03 -6.39
C TYR A 21 4.44 -4.62 -5.01
N LEU A 22 3.68 -3.77 -4.35
CA LEU A 22 3.85 -3.41 -2.94
C LEU A 22 2.73 -4.03 -2.11
N GLU A 23 3.00 -4.32 -0.85
CA GLU A 23 2.02 -4.84 0.10
C GLU A 23 1.77 -3.79 1.19
N ASP A 24 0.57 -3.22 1.20
CA ASP A 24 0.12 -2.39 2.32
C ASP A 24 -0.36 -3.27 3.47
N ARG A 25 0.29 -3.15 4.63
CA ARG A 25 0.01 -3.97 5.82
C ARG A 25 -0.68 -3.15 6.93
N ARG A 26 -1.10 -1.93 6.63
CA ARG A 26 -1.85 -1.04 7.54
C ARG A 26 -3.33 -1.40 7.71
N PRO A 27 -4.05 -1.91 6.69
CA PRO A 27 -5.48 -2.20 6.84
C PRO A 27 -5.75 -3.22 7.94
N ALA A 28 -6.66 -2.88 8.85
CA ALA A 28 -7.11 -3.78 9.90
C ALA A 28 -7.97 -4.91 9.31
N SER A 29 -8.04 -6.07 9.98
CA SER A 29 -8.77 -7.24 9.47
C SER A 29 -10.27 -7.02 9.24
N ASN A 30 -10.85 -5.97 9.80
CA ASN A 30 -12.26 -5.59 9.67
C ASN A 30 -12.49 -4.42 8.69
N CYS A 31 -11.48 -3.98 7.94
CA CYS A 31 -11.63 -2.89 6.99
C CYS A 31 -12.58 -3.28 5.84
N ASP A 32 -13.32 -2.30 5.31
CA ASP A 32 -14.05 -2.48 4.05
C ASP A 32 -13.04 -2.57 2.89
N PRO A 33 -12.99 -3.69 2.15
CA PRO A 33 -12.04 -3.85 1.05
C PRO A 33 -12.22 -2.79 -0.04
N TYR A 34 -13.46 -2.35 -0.31
CA TYR A 34 -13.71 -1.38 -1.37
C TYR A 34 -13.18 0.01 -0.99
N ALA A 35 -13.48 0.48 0.21
CA ALA A 35 -12.94 1.73 0.73
C ALA A 35 -11.41 1.76 0.74
N VAL A 36 -10.76 0.66 1.15
CA VAL A 36 -9.30 0.57 1.16
C VAL A 36 -8.72 0.66 -0.26
N THR A 37 -9.30 -0.08 -1.21
CA THR A 37 -8.83 -0.01 -2.61
C THR A 37 -9.03 1.37 -3.24
N ASP A 38 -10.15 2.04 -2.94
CA ASP A 38 -10.46 3.37 -3.44
C ASP A 38 -9.41 4.38 -2.96
N ILE A 39 -9.11 4.40 -1.66
CA ILE A 39 -8.09 5.28 -1.08
C ILE A 39 -6.70 5.03 -1.70
N ILE A 40 -6.31 3.76 -1.87
CA ILE A 40 -5.02 3.41 -2.47
C ILE A 40 -4.91 3.97 -3.90
N ILE A 41 -5.94 3.80 -4.73
CA ILE A 41 -5.92 4.28 -6.11
C ILE A 41 -5.94 5.81 -6.16
N ARG A 42 -6.77 6.46 -5.34
CA ARG A 42 -6.83 7.92 -5.27
C ARG A 42 -5.48 8.54 -4.90
N THR A 43 -4.83 8.02 -3.86
CA THR A 43 -3.53 8.54 -3.42
C THR A 43 -2.40 8.24 -4.40
N VAL A 44 -2.33 7.01 -4.96
CA VAL A 44 -1.18 6.58 -5.78
C VAL A 44 -1.31 7.00 -7.25
N CYS A 45 -2.51 6.96 -7.81
CA CYS A 45 -2.73 7.18 -9.24
C CYS A 45 -3.34 8.53 -9.56
N LEU A 46 -4.09 9.13 -8.63
CA LEU A 46 -4.84 10.37 -8.89
C LEU A 46 -4.25 11.60 -8.17
N ASP A 47 -3.19 11.43 -7.35
CA ASP A 47 -2.56 12.47 -6.51
C ASP A 47 -3.57 13.29 -5.69
N GLU A 48 -4.71 12.68 -5.35
CA GLU A 48 -5.70 13.31 -4.50
C GLU A 48 -5.16 13.36 -3.07
N LYS A 49 -4.91 14.58 -2.59
CA LYS A 49 -4.64 14.81 -1.17
C LYS A 49 -5.97 14.98 -0.48
N ASP A 50 -6.28 14.09 0.45
CA ASP A 50 -7.44 14.22 1.32
C ASP A 50 -7.50 15.66 1.88
N PRO A 51 -8.59 16.40 1.64
CA PRO A 51 -8.72 17.78 2.12
C PRO A 51 -8.87 17.86 3.65
N GLU A 52 -9.00 16.72 4.34
CA GLU A 52 -9.26 16.59 5.78
C GLU A 52 -8.19 15.79 6.56
N ALA A 53 -7.05 15.46 5.93
CA ALA A 53 -5.93 14.74 6.58
C ALA A 53 -5.04 15.65 7.46
#